data_AF-A0A6A5C0M2-F1
#
_entry.id   AF-A0A6A5C0M2-F1
#
_cell.length_a   1.000
_cell.length_b   1.000
_cell.length_c   1.000
_cell.angle_alpha   90.00
_cell.angle_beta   90.00
_cell.angle_gamma   90.00
#
_symmetry.space_group_name_H-M   'P 1'
#
loop_
_entity.id
_entity.type
_entity.pdbx_description
1 polymer ?
#
loop_
_entity_poly.entity_id
_entity_poly.type
_entity_poly.pdbx_seq_one_letter_code
_entity_poly.pdbx_strand_id
1 'polypeptide(L)'
;MMVVEQKDRLFISDENVQMIILDFSNSSSSYGYGLEYASKQLRKDREFVLEVVQQKGDAFQFASKAIRSDKEVALEATRYSPKVWKYVSSELQNDKKLALEMIQRNGLALYYAPYELEIDKEIVLTAVKQNGEALKYAYDNLKSDKEIALEAVKQNKRALRFVPDNLLSDDEFMLTVLKLIAPEFSYLNSFDYSKKEIMIKLVQENGMLLSFVSDELKKDRDIVLNAVKNNGGSLEFASDELRNDKEIALQAVKQFISLLRCALCNVSSELRRDKEVVLNAVTQDGFSLQYSSDELKNDKEVVLAAVRQYGPALKFASNVLKNDREVVLEAVRESGFALDFASEMMKRDREIVLEAIKQTPLSVNYVPHDLLNDKQFLLEVVKYERQYLLDCAPKEIAFDKEFLLQAIILNCLSIISPRSNDYILSDKELMLEAVKNNGYALKYAIEEFQNDTELEI
;
A
#
# COMPACT_ATOMS: atom_id res chain seq x y z
N MET A 1 -26.33 32.80 -45.21
CA MET A 1 -27.39 33.33 -46.08
C MET A 1 -26.87 33.37 -47.51
N MET A 2 -27.13 32.32 -48.27
CA MET A 2 -27.39 32.38 -49.72
C MET A 2 -27.97 31.01 -50.09
N VAL A 3 -29.21 31.04 -50.55
CA VAL A 3 -30.00 29.90 -51.02
C VAL A 3 -29.60 29.62 -52.46
N VAL A 4 -29.24 28.37 -52.78
CA VAL A 4 -29.43 27.81 -54.12
C VAL A 4 -29.89 26.37 -53.96
N GLU A 5 -31.11 26.11 -54.43
CA GLU A 5 -31.72 24.80 -54.59
C GLU A 5 -31.11 24.02 -55.77
N GLN A 6 -31.51 22.75 -55.84
CA GLN A 6 -31.52 21.87 -57.02
C GLN A 6 -30.26 21.09 -57.35
N LYS A 7 -30.40 19.77 -57.14
CA LYS A 7 -30.12 18.70 -58.11
C LYS A 7 -28.89 18.91 -58.99
N ASP A 8 -27.73 18.56 -58.45
CA ASP A 8 -26.67 18.01 -59.29
C ASP A 8 -26.20 16.69 -58.70
N ARG A 9 -26.57 15.61 -59.40
CA ARG A 9 -25.93 14.30 -59.29
C ARG A 9 -24.50 14.47 -59.83
N LEU A 10 -23.59 14.95 -59.01
CA LEU A 10 -22.17 14.89 -59.29
C LEU A 10 -21.74 13.43 -59.21
N PHE A 11 -21.73 12.75 -60.36
CA PHE A 11 -20.95 11.53 -60.55
C PHE A 11 -19.48 11.94 -60.47
N ILE A 12 -18.91 11.80 -59.27
CA ILE A 12 -17.49 12.04 -59.04
C ILE A 12 -16.72 10.89 -59.72
N SER A 13 -15.82 11.23 -60.64
CA SER A 13 -14.92 10.29 -61.33
C SER A 13 -13.98 9.59 -60.34
N ASP A 14 -13.52 8.38 -60.69
CA ASP A 14 -12.73 7.51 -59.79
C ASP A 14 -11.48 8.20 -59.19
N GLU A 15 -10.81 9.09 -59.92
CA GLU A 15 -9.62 9.83 -59.42
C GLU A 15 -9.96 10.85 -58.33
N ASN A 16 -11.11 11.53 -58.41
CA ASN A 16 -11.50 12.53 -57.42
C ASN A 16 -11.99 11.88 -56.12
N VAL A 17 -12.49 10.63 -56.16
CA VAL A 17 -12.88 9.88 -54.95
C VAL A 17 -11.64 9.37 -54.20
N GLN A 18 -10.60 8.88 -54.90
CA GLN A 18 -9.31 8.54 -54.28
C GLN A 18 -8.66 9.76 -53.61
N MET A 19 -8.72 10.92 -54.28
CA MET A 19 -8.15 12.17 -53.75
C MET A 19 -8.91 12.70 -52.53
N ILE A 20 -10.26 12.59 -52.52
CA ILE A 20 -11.09 13.00 -51.38
C ILE A 20 -10.88 12.07 -50.16
N ILE A 21 -10.60 10.78 -50.36
CA ILE A 21 -10.38 9.83 -49.26
C ILE A 21 -9.02 10.03 -48.57
N LEU A 22 -7.97 10.39 -49.31
CA LEU A 22 -6.65 10.71 -48.75
C LEU A 22 -6.68 11.98 -47.87
N ASP A 23 -7.60 12.91 -48.12
CA ASP A 23 -7.72 14.19 -47.41
C ASP A 23 -8.56 14.12 -46.12
N PHE A 24 -9.17 12.97 -45.80
CA PHE A 24 -9.95 12.76 -44.56
C PHE A 24 -9.10 12.60 -43.29
N SER A 25 -7.77 12.60 -43.40
CA SER A 25 -6.87 12.52 -42.23
C SER A 25 -6.89 13.79 -41.36
N ASN A 26 -7.49 14.91 -41.82
CA ASN A 26 -7.31 16.22 -41.17
C ASN A 26 -8.57 17.08 -40.94
N SER A 27 -9.81 16.58 -41.08
CA SER A 27 -10.98 17.40 -40.70
C SER A 27 -12.03 16.64 -39.88
N SER A 28 -12.28 17.18 -38.69
CA SER A 28 -13.26 16.74 -37.69
C SER A 28 -14.72 17.02 -38.08
N SER A 29 -15.07 17.09 -39.38
CA SER A 29 -16.42 17.46 -39.84
C SER A 29 -17.08 16.39 -40.73
N SER A 30 -17.92 15.56 -40.08
CA SER A 30 -19.22 15.02 -40.50
C SER A 30 -19.50 14.32 -41.86
N TYR A 31 -18.55 14.15 -42.80
CA TYR A 31 -18.84 13.44 -44.07
C TYR A 31 -18.34 11.99 -44.08
N GLY A 32 -18.58 11.25 -43.00
CA GLY A 32 -18.02 9.92 -42.80
C GLY A 32 -18.73 8.78 -43.56
N TYR A 33 -19.05 8.98 -44.84
CA TYR A 33 -19.65 7.94 -45.69
C TYR A 33 -19.05 7.97 -47.11
N GLY A 34 -17.73 7.96 -47.25
CA GLY A 34 -17.07 7.91 -48.57
C GLY A 34 -17.64 6.82 -49.50
N LEU A 35 -18.00 5.66 -48.93
CA LEU A 35 -18.62 4.56 -49.69
C LEU A 35 -20.09 4.79 -50.07
N GLU A 36 -20.83 5.63 -49.34
CA GLU A 36 -22.22 6.00 -49.68
C GLU A 36 -22.31 6.81 -50.98
N TYR A 37 -21.29 7.62 -51.26
CA TYR A 37 -21.21 8.47 -52.45
C TYR A 37 -20.32 7.88 -53.55
N ALA A 38 -19.56 6.81 -53.25
CA ALA A 38 -18.71 6.12 -54.21
C ALA A 38 -19.49 5.56 -55.41
N SER A 39 -18.81 5.44 -56.56
CA SER A 39 -19.37 4.85 -57.78
C SER A 39 -19.81 3.40 -57.54
N LYS A 40 -20.74 2.88 -58.36
CA LYS A 40 -21.14 1.46 -58.28
C LYS A 40 -19.96 0.50 -58.51
N GLN A 41 -18.93 0.95 -59.20
CA GLN A 41 -17.72 0.18 -59.47
C GLN A 41 -16.84 0.11 -58.22
N LEU A 42 -16.57 1.24 -57.57
CA LEU A 42 -15.80 1.29 -56.32
C LEU A 42 -16.46 0.52 -55.17
N ARG A 43 -17.81 0.52 -55.07
CA ARG A 43 -18.52 -0.31 -54.07
C ARG A 43 -18.41 -1.82 -54.30
N LYS A 44 -17.91 -2.23 -55.47
CA LYS A 44 -17.61 -3.63 -55.81
C LYS A 44 -16.12 -3.95 -55.73
N ASP A 45 -15.28 -2.93 -55.67
CA ASP A 45 -13.84 -3.08 -55.53
C ASP A 45 -13.52 -3.52 -54.11
N ARG A 46 -12.99 -4.73 -53.98
CA ARG A 46 -12.73 -5.36 -52.69
C ARG A 46 -11.63 -4.65 -51.93
N GLU A 47 -10.54 -4.28 -52.60
CA GLU A 47 -9.38 -3.65 -51.95
C GLU A 47 -9.74 -2.25 -51.47
N PHE A 48 -10.42 -1.49 -52.32
CA PHE A 48 -10.92 -0.17 -51.95
C PHE A 48 -11.90 -0.24 -50.77
N VAL A 49 -12.87 -1.18 -50.79
CA VAL A 49 -13.80 -1.31 -49.66
C VAL A 49 -13.07 -1.71 -48.38
N LEU A 50 -12.07 -2.59 -48.45
CA LEU A 50 -11.25 -2.97 -47.28
C LEU A 50 -10.56 -1.78 -46.64
N GLU A 51 -9.93 -0.92 -47.44
CA GLU A 51 -9.27 0.29 -46.95
C GLU A 51 -10.26 1.24 -46.26
N VAL A 52 -11.45 1.43 -46.85
CA VAL A 52 -12.49 2.29 -46.28
C VAL A 52 -13.04 1.74 -44.96
N VAL A 53 -13.31 0.44 -44.87
CA VAL A 53 -13.88 -0.15 -43.64
C VAL A 53 -12.87 -0.21 -42.50
N GLN A 54 -11.57 -0.22 -42.79
CA GLN A 54 -10.51 -0.13 -41.78
C GLN A 54 -10.47 1.22 -41.08
N GLN A 55 -10.82 2.30 -41.79
CA GLN A 55 -10.96 3.61 -41.16
C GLN A 55 -12.33 3.77 -40.49
N LYS A 56 -13.38 3.23 -41.11
CA LYS A 56 -14.75 3.35 -40.61
C LYS A 56 -15.61 2.15 -40.98
N GLY A 57 -15.73 1.19 -40.06
CA GLY A 57 -16.50 -0.05 -40.26
C GLY A 57 -17.96 0.16 -40.67
N ASP A 58 -18.60 1.27 -40.24
CA ASP A 58 -19.97 1.63 -40.61
C ASP A 58 -20.16 1.83 -42.13
N ALA A 59 -19.08 2.07 -42.89
CA ALA A 59 -19.14 2.22 -44.35
C ALA A 59 -19.54 0.91 -45.05
N PHE A 60 -19.33 -0.26 -44.42
CA PHE A 60 -19.65 -1.57 -44.98
C PHE A 60 -21.11 -1.69 -45.48
N GLN A 61 -22.05 -0.99 -44.86
CA GLN A 61 -23.47 -1.00 -45.24
C GLN A 61 -23.71 -0.56 -46.71
N PHE A 62 -22.82 0.28 -47.24
CA PHE A 62 -22.93 0.81 -48.61
C PHE A 62 -22.23 -0.07 -49.65
N ALA A 63 -21.51 -1.12 -49.22
CA ALA A 63 -20.83 -2.02 -50.13
C ALA A 63 -21.84 -2.81 -50.99
N SER A 64 -21.38 -3.24 -52.16
CA SER A 64 -22.20 -4.07 -53.04
C SER A 64 -22.62 -5.38 -52.37
N LYS A 65 -23.73 -5.98 -52.83
CA LYS A 65 -24.22 -7.26 -52.28
C LYS A 65 -23.14 -8.36 -52.30
N ALA A 66 -22.29 -8.38 -53.33
CA ALA A 66 -21.18 -9.32 -53.44
C ALA A 66 -20.15 -9.14 -52.31
N ILE A 67 -19.72 -7.90 -52.06
CA ILE A 67 -18.78 -7.59 -50.97
C ILE A 67 -19.41 -7.85 -49.59
N ARG A 68 -20.72 -7.63 -49.43
CA ARG A 68 -21.43 -7.96 -48.20
C ARG A 68 -21.61 -9.46 -47.94
N SER A 69 -21.27 -10.30 -48.92
CA SER A 69 -21.13 -11.76 -48.78
C SER A 69 -19.66 -12.20 -48.64
N ASP A 70 -18.69 -11.29 -48.66
CA ASP A 70 -17.27 -11.61 -48.44
C ASP A 70 -16.98 -11.69 -46.94
N LYS A 71 -16.60 -12.89 -46.47
CA LYS A 71 -16.34 -13.18 -45.06
C LYS A 71 -15.18 -12.35 -44.51
N GLU A 72 -14.09 -12.20 -45.26
CA GLU A 72 -12.91 -11.49 -44.77
C GLU A 72 -13.17 -9.98 -44.65
N VAL A 73 -13.87 -9.41 -45.63
CA VAL A 73 -14.24 -7.98 -45.58
C VAL A 73 -15.21 -7.71 -44.41
N ALA A 74 -16.19 -8.60 -44.20
CA ALA A 74 -17.12 -8.50 -43.08
C ALA A 74 -16.39 -8.61 -41.72
N LEU A 75 -15.48 -9.57 -41.59
CA LEU A 75 -14.66 -9.75 -40.39
C LEU A 75 -13.77 -8.52 -40.12
N GLU A 76 -13.17 -7.94 -41.14
CA GLU A 76 -12.33 -6.75 -40.98
C GLU A 76 -13.16 -5.54 -40.58
N ALA A 77 -14.28 -5.30 -41.25
CA ALA A 77 -15.18 -4.22 -40.90
C ALA A 77 -15.71 -4.34 -39.46
N THR A 78 -15.95 -5.57 -38.97
CA THR A 78 -16.49 -5.83 -37.62
C THR A 78 -15.58 -5.34 -36.50
N ARG A 79 -14.26 -5.34 -36.73
CA ARG A 79 -13.29 -4.78 -35.77
C ARG A 79 -13.59 -3.32 -35.43
N TYR A 80 -14.04 -2.57 -36.42
CA TYR A 80 -14.25 -1.12 -36.32
C TYR A 80 -15.72 -0.75 -36.13
N SER A 81 -16.67 -1.66 -36.43
CA SER A 81 -18.08 -1.45 -36.14
C SER A 81 -18.85 -2.74 -35.86
N PRO A 82 -19.56 -2.85 -34.72
CA PRO A 82 -20.43 -3.98 -34.45
C PRO A 82 -21.69 -4.00 -35.34
N LYS A 83 -22.05 -2.88 -36.00
CA LYS A 83 -23.24 -2.79 -36.87
C LYS A 83 -23.13 -3.60 -38.16
N VAL A 84 -21.91 -4.01 -38.53
CA VAL A 84 -21.62 -4.76 -39.76
C VAL A 84 -22.54 -5.97 -39.90
N TRP A 85 -22.87 -6.61 -38.77
CA TRP A 85 -23.77 -7.75 -38.73
C TRP A 85 -25.12 -7.53 -39.41
N LYS A 86 -25.71 -6.34 -39.27
CA LYS A 86 -27.00 -6.01 -39.88
C LYS A 86 -26.97 -6.06 -41.41
N TYR A 87 -25.78 -5.94 -42.00
CA TYR A 87 -25.60 -5.73 -43.43
C TYR A 87 -24.98 -6.93 -44.17
N VAL A 88 -24.39 -7.89 -43.44
CA VAL A 88 -23.90 -9.14 -44.06
C VAL A 88 -25.07 -9.91 -44.68
N SER A 89 -24.78 -10.72 -45.70
CA SER A 89 -25.82 -11.50 -46.38
C SER A 89 -26.49 -12.52 -45.44
N SER A 90 -27.73 -12.90 -45.75
CA SER A 90 -28.49 -13.90 -44.98
C SER A 90 -27.79 -15.27 -44.91
N GLU A 91 -26.97 -15.59 -45.92
CA GLU A 91 -26.12 -16.79 -45.92
C GLU A 91 -25.06 -16.72 -44.81
N LEU A 92 -24.42 -15.56 -44.65
CA LEU A 92 -23.41 -15.33 -43.62
C LEU A 92 -24.02 -15.18 -42.21
N GLN A 93 -25.23 -14.62 -42.10
CA GLN A 93 -25.92 -14.47 -40.80
C GLN A 93 -26.23 -15.82 -40.13
N ASN A 94 -26.36 -16.90 -40.90
CA ASN A 94 -26.61 -18.25 -40.40
C ASN A 94 -25.33 -19.07 -40.15
N ASP A 95 -24.14 -18.51 -40.43
CA ASP A 95 -22.87 -19.20 -40.24
C ASP A 95 -22.36 -19.00 -38.80
N LYS A 96 -22.60 -20.00 -37.93
CA LYS A 96 -22.15 -19.97 -36.52
C LYS A 96 -20.63 -19.80 -36.37
N LYS A 97 -19.83 -20.30 -37.32
CA LYS A 97 -18.36 -20.14 -37.25
C LYS A 97 -17.97 -18.69 -37.51
N LEU A 98 -18.55 -18.09 -38.53
CA LEU A 98 -18.36 -16.67 -38.81
C LEU A 98 -18.84 -15.81 -37.63
N ALA A 99 -19.95 -16.19 -37.01
CA ALA A 99 -20.50 -15.53 -35.85
C ALA A 99 -19.50 -15.43 -34.69
N LEU A 100 -18.87 -16.57 -34.34
CA LEU A 100 -17.82 -16.61 -33.33
C LEU A 100 -16.64 -15.70 -33.70
N GLU A 101 -16.17 -15.75 -34.94
CA GLU A 101 -15.03 -14.94 -35.39
C GLU A 101 -15.33 -13.43 -35.36
N MET A 102 -16.55 -13.02 -35.74
CA MET A 102 -16.99 -11.63 -35.66
C MET A 102 -17.07 -11.15 -34.20
N ILE A 103 -17.60 -11.97 -33.30
CA ILE A 103 -17.73 -11.63 -31.88
C ILE A 103 -16.37 -11.61 -31.18
N GLN A 104 -15.45 -12.51 -31.53
CA GLN A 104 -14.07 -12.48 -31.05
C GLN A 104 -13.33 -11.19 -31.45
N ARG A 105 -13.70 -10.60 -32.58
CA ARG A 105 -13.16 -9.30 -33.02
C ARG A 105 -13.83 -8.13 -32.29
N ASN A 106 -15.13 -8.23 -32.01
CA ASN A 106 -15.89 -7.20 -31.31
C ASN A 106 -17.11 -7.79 -30.58
N GLY A 107 -17.04 -7.93 -29.26
CA GLY A 107 -18.07 -8.56 -28.43
C GLY A 107 -19.40 -7.80 -28.43
N LEU A 108 -19.38 -6.50 -28.75
CA LEU A 108 -20.60 -5.69 -28.91
C LEU A 108 -21.37 -6.02 -30.20
N ALA A 109 -20.79 -6.82 -31.11
CA ALA A 109 -21.49 -7.34 -32.28
C ALA A 109 -22.71 -8.20 -31.88
N LEU A 110 -22.71 -8.78 -30.68
CA LEU A 110 -23.85 -9.52 -30.13
C LEU A 110 -25.16 -8.69 -30.18
N TYR A 111 -25.10 -7.37 -29.98
CA TYR A 111 -26.27 -6.49 -30.03
C TYR A 111 -26.95 -6.44 -31.41
N TYR A 112 -26.21 -6.71 -32.49
CA TYR A 112 -26.74 -6.69 -33.86
C TYR A 112 -26.92 -8.10 -34.43
N ALA A 113 -26.58 -9.12 -33.65
CA ALA A 113 -26.72 -10.51 -34.02
C ALA A 113 -28.21 -10.91 -34.02
N PRO A 114 -28.60 -11.93 -34.80
CA PRO A 114 -29.93 -12.49 -34.73
C PRO A 114 -30.17 -13.15 -33.36
N TYR A 115 -31.43 -13.21 -32.96
CA TYR A 115 -31.88 -13.68 -31.65
C TYR A 115 -31.35 -15.08 -31.28
N GLU A 116 -31.20 -15.97 -32.26
CA GLU A 116 -30.68 -17.33 -32.08
C GLU A 116 -29.26 -17.36 -31.48
N LEU A 117 -28.48 -16.29 -31.67
CA LEU A 117 -27.13 -16.16 -31.11
C LEU A 117 -27.12 -15.53 -29.71
N GLU A 118 -28.14 -14.73 -29.37
CA GLU A 118 -28.30 -14.16 -28.02
C GLU A 118 -28.67 -15.21 -26.97
N ILE A 119 -29.20 -16.37 -27.42
CA ILE A 119 -29.53 -17.53 -26.58
C ILE A 119 -28.49 -18.64 -26.64
N ASP A 120 -27.44 -18.52 -27.46
CA ASP A 120 -26.35 -19.49 -27.55
C ASP A 120 -25.27 -19.20 -26.48
N LYS A 121 -25.13 -20.11 -25.52
CA LYS A 121 -24.20 -19.96 -24.39
C LYS A 121 -22.75 -19.79 -24.84
N GLU A 122 -22.29 -20.49 -25.87
CA GLU A 122 -20.90 -20.41 -26.34
C GLU A 122 -20.62 -19.04 -26.96
N ILE A 123 -21.57 -18.55 -27.74
CA ILE A 123 -21.51 -17.23 -28.38
C ILE A 123 -21.49 -16.12 -27.33
N VAL A 124 -22.43 -16.14 -26.39
CA VAL A 124 -22.51 -15.13 -25.33
C VAL A 124 -21.28 -15.17 -24.44
N LEU A 125 -20.80 -16.36 -24.06
CA LEU A 125 -19.58 -16.50 -23.27
C LEU A 125 -18.35 -15.93 -24.01
N THR A 126 -18.27 -16.15 -25.32
CA THR A 126 -17.21 -15.55 -26.16
C THR A 126 -17.33 -14.03 -26.22
N ALA A 127 -18.55 -13.50 -26.34
CA ALA A 127 -18.81 -12.07 -26.37
C ALA A 127 -18.39 -11.38 -25.08
N VAL A 128 -18.77 -11.92 -23.92
CA VAL A 128 -18.43 -11.32 -22.61
C VAL A 128 -16.94 -11.42 -22.28
N LYS A 129 -16.25 -12.48 -22.74
CA LYS A 129 -14.79 -12.60 -22.64
C LYS A 129 -14.05 -11.54 -23.46
N GLN A 130 -14.62 -11.16 -24.60
CA GLN A 130 -14.07 -10.10 -25.45
C GLN A 130 -14.39 -8.71 -24.88
N ASN A 131 -15.65 -8.48 -24.47
CA ASN A 131 -16.14 -7.25 -23.87
C ASN A 131 -17.28 -7.55 -22.88
N GLY A 132 -17.03 -7.36 -21.58
CA GLY A 132 -17.95 -7.67 -20.50
C GLY A 132 -19.27 -6.88 -20.57
N GLU A 133 -19.29 -5.71 -21.23
CA GLU A 133 -20.55 -4.98 -21.45
C GLU A 133 -21.49 -5.68 -22.43
N ALA A 134 -21.00 -6.68 -23.19
CA ALA A 134 -21.82 -7.51 -24.05
C ALA A 134 -22.91 -8.28 -23.27
N LEU A 135 -22.71 -8.48 -21.95
CA LEU A 135 -23.72 -9.08 -21.06
C LEU A 135 -25.07 -8.38 -21.15
N LYS A 136 -25.07 -7.05 -21.37
CA LYS A 136 -26.28 -6.24 -21.57
C LYS A 136 -27.21 -6.82 -22.66
N TYR A 137 -26.63 -7.42 -23.69
CA TYR A 137 -27.33 -7.90 -24.88
C TYR A 137 -27.57 -9.41 -24.88
N ALA A 138 -27.13 -10.13 -23.85
CA ALA A 138 -27.47 -11.54 -23.70
C ALA A 138 -28.96 -11.71 -23.39
N TYR A 139 -29.52 -12.87 -23.74
CA TYR A 139 -30.88 -13.20 -23.30
C TYR A 139 -30.94 -13.40 -21.78
N ASP A 140 -32.08 -13.12 -21.15
CA ASP A 140 -32.18 -12.98 -19.69
C ASP A 140 -31.84 -14.27 -18.92
N ASN A 141 -32.07 -15.45 -19.53
CA ASN A 141 -31.66 -16.72 -18.96
C ASN A 141 -30.11 -16.85 -18.88
N LEU A 142 -29.39 -16.36 -19.88
CA LEU A 142 -27.93 -16.37 -19.96
C LEU A 142 -27.30 -15.25 -19.14
N LYS A 143 -27.99 -14.11 -18.97
CA LYS A 143 -27.59 -13.10 -17.97
C LYS A 143 -27.61 -13.66 -16.55
N SER A 144 -28.53 -14.59 -16.29
CA SER A 144 -28.66 -15.29 -15.01
C SER A 144 -27.72 -16.51 -14.88
N ASP A 145 -26.95 -16.85 -15.91
CA ASP A 145 -25.94 -17.91 -15.82
C ASP A 145 -24.72 -17.37 -15.04
N LYS A 146 -24.41 -18.02 -13.91
CA LYS A 146 -23.33 -17.60 -13.00
C LYS A 146 -21.97 -17.54 -13.71
N GLU A 147 -21.67 -18.46 -14.63
CA GLU A 147 -20.40 -18.51 -15.35
C GLU A 147 -20.25 -17.31 -16.29
N ILE A 148 -21.28 -17.04 -17.09
CA ILE A 148 -21.30 -15.90 -18.02
C ILE A 148 -21.20 -14.58 -17.25
N ALA A 149 -22.00 -14.43 -16.20
CA ALA A 149 -22.01 -13.22 -15.40
C ALA A 149 -20.65 -12.98 -14.71
N LEU A 150 -20.04 -14.01 -14.13
CA LEU A 150 -18.70 -13.89 -13.52
C LEU A 150 -17.64 -13.50 -14.54
N GLU A 151 -17.63 -14.14 -15.71
CA GLU A 151 -16.63 -13.85 -16.74
C GLU A 151 -16.81 -12.44 -17.32
N ALA A 152 -18.05 -11.95 -17.44
CA ALA A 152 -18.34 -10.58 -17.84
C ALA A 152 -17.79 -9.56 -16.82
N VAL A 153 -18.05 -9.78 -15.53
CA VAL A 153 -17.54 -8.93 -14.43
C VAL A 153 -16.02 -8.97 -14.37
N LYS A 154 -15.42 -10.14 -14.59
CA LYS A 154 -13.96 -10.33 -14.66
C LYS A 154 -13.32 -9.52 -15.77
N GLN A 155 -13.95 -9.51 -16.95
CA GLN A 155 -13.46 -8.76 -18.10
C GLN A 155 -13.62 -7.24 -17.87
N ASN A 156 -14.80 -6.82 -17.40
CA ASN A 156 -15.10 -5.43 -17.10
C ASN A 156 -16.03 -5.35 -15.89
N LYS A 157 -15.53 -4.81 -14.78
CA LYS A 157 -16.26 -4.66 -13.51
C LYS A 157 -17.58 -3.90 -13.66
N ARG A 158 -17.68 -2.97 -14.64
CA ARG A 158 -18.94 -2.26 -14.95
C ARG A 158 -20.03 -3.18 -15.47
N ALA A 159 -19.72 -4.38 -15.93
CA ALA A 159 -20.68 -5.37 -16.36
C ALA A 159 -21.62 -5.83 -15.22
N LEU A 160 -21.22 -5.64 -13.96
CA LEU A 160 -22.06 -5.95 -12.80
C LEU A 160 -23.43 -5.24 -12.85
N ARG A 161 -23.50 -4.04 -13.44
CA ARG A 161 -24.77 -3.29 -13.63
C ARG A 161 -25.77 -3.98 -14.56
N PHE A 162 -25.33 -4.98 -15.32
CA PHE A 162 -26.16 -5.76 -16.23
C PHE A 162 -26.49 -7.15 -15.67
N VAL A 163 -25.94 -7.51 -14.51
CA VAL A 163 -26.28 -8.75 -13.80
C VAL A 163 -27.68 -8.59 -13.19
N PRO A 164 -28.58 -9.55 -13.38
CA PRO A 164 -29.95 -9.46 -12.90
C PRO A 164 -30.07 -9.60 -11.37
N ASP A 165 -31.13 -9.03 -10.80
CA ASP A 165 -31.34 -8.91 -9.34
C ASP A 165 -31.37 -10.27 -8.61
N ASN A 166 -31.79 -11.34 -9.29
CA ASN A 166 -31.78 -12.70 -8.76
C ASN A 166 -30.36 -13.17 -8.43
N LEU A 167 -29.37 -12.86 -9.28
CA LEU A 167 -27.95 -13.15 -9.01
C LEU A 167 -27.33 -12.14 -8.06
N LEU A 168 -27.69 -10.85 -8.14
CA LEU A 168 -27.22 -9.85 -7.18
C LEU A 168 -27.73 -10.11 -5.75
N SER A 169 -28.81 -10.87 -5.62
CA SER A 169 -29.34 -11.35 -4.34
C SER A 169 -28.80 -12.70 -3.90
N ASP A 170 -28.02 -13.38 -4.75
CA ASP A 170 -27.34 -14.63 -4.41
C ASP A 170 -26.03 -14.32 -3.68
N ASP A 171 -25.99 -14.70 -2.40
CA ASP A 171 -24.84 -14.43 -1.53
C ASP A 171 -23.55 -15.11 -2.00
N GLU A 172 -23.63 -16.32 -2.54
CA GLU A 172 -22.45 -17.08 -2.99
C GLU A 172 -21.86 -16.45 -4.25
N PHE A 173 -22.74 -16.06 -5.18
CA PHE A 173 -22.36 -15.34 -6.38
C PHE A 173 -21.73 -13.99 -6.02
N MET A 174 -22.39 -13.19 -5.18
CA MET A 174 -21.88 -11.87 -4.80
C MET A 174 -20.60 -11.97 -3.99
N LEU A 175 -20.44 -12.97 -3.10
CA LEU A 175 -19.16 -13.19 -2.42
C LEU A 175 -18.03 -13.47 -3.43
N THR A 176 -18.30 -14.25 -4.47
CA THR A 176 -17.33 -14.56 -5.52
C THR A 176 -16.97 -13.34 -6.36
N VAL A 177 -17.99 -12.58 -6.79
CA VAL A 177 -17.80 -11.28 -7.48
C VAL A 177 -16.96 -10.35 -6.64
N LEU A 178 -17.25 -10.27 -5.33
CA LEU A 178 -16.54 -9.37 -4.45
C LEU A 178 -15.08 -9.82 -4.30
N LYS A 179 -14.81 -11.10 -4.03
CA LYS A 179 -13.42 -11.60 -4.00
C LYS A 179 -12.62 -11.29 -5.26
N LEU A 180 -13.27 -11.30 -6.43
CA LEU A 180 -12.64 -11.01 -7.71
C LEU A 180 -12.25 -9.54 -7.91
N ILE A 181 -13.04 -8.60 -7.39
CA ILE A 181 -12.86 -7.16 -7.68
C ILE A 181 -12.16 -6.38 -6.55
N ALA A 182 -11.77 -7.05 -5.47
CA ALA A 182 -11.06 -6.47 -4.34
C ALA A 182 -9.73 -5.80 -4.73
N PRO A 183 -9.36 -4.64 -4.14
CA PRO A 183 -10.05 -3.85 -3.10
C PRO A 183 -10.91 -2.67 -3.64
N GLU A 184 -11.18 -2.60 -4.94
CA GLU A 184 -11.78 -1.43 -5.62
C GLU A 184 -13.32 -1.29 -5.44
N PHE A 185 -13.86 -1.87 -4.37
CA PHE A 185 -15.29 -2.04 -4.09
C PHE A 185 -16.09 -0.78 -3.82
N SER A 186 -15.40 0.34 -3.61
CA SER A 186 -15.94 1.55 -2.98
C SER A 186 -17.06 2.25 -3.74
N TYR A 187 -17.46 1.75 -4.91
CA TYR A 187 -18.40 2.42 -5.83
C TYR A 187 -19.45 1.49 -6.45
N LEU A 188 -19.69 0.30 -5.88
CA LEU A 188 -20.74 -0.58 -6.39
C LEU A 188 -22.13 -0.15 -5.92
N ASN A 189 -22.73 0.79 -6.66
CA ASN A 189 -24.11 1.23 -6.42
C ASN A 189 -25.16 0.10 -6.52
N SER A 190 -24.84 -1.00 -7.20
CA SER A 190 -25.73 -2.14 -7.40
C SER A 190 -25.75 -3.11 -6.20
N PHE A 191 -24.93 -2.86 -5.18
CA PHE A 191 -24.78 -3.78 -4.06
C PHE A 191 -25.36 -3.17 -2.76
N ASP A 192 -26.17 -3.98 -2.07
CA ASP A 192 -26.83 -3.56 -0.84
C ASP A 192 -25.95 -3.86 0.39
N TYR A 193 -25.28 -2.82 0.89
CA TYR A 193 -24.40 -2.87 2.07
C TYR A 193 -25.15 -2.99 3.41
N SER A 194 -26.49 -3.12 3.40
CA SER A 194 -27.31 -3.41 4.58
C SER A 194 -27.52 -4.91 4.83
N LYS A 195 -27.10 -5.78 3.89
CA LYS A 195 -27.24 -7.24 4.04
C LYS A 195 -26.20 -7.81 5.01
N LYS A 196 -26.59 -8.00 6.27
CA LYS A 196 -25.71 -8.47 7.36
C LYS A 196 -24.93 -9.73 7.04
N GLU A 197 -25.58 -10.79 6.55
CA GLU A 197 -24.95 -12.12 6.39
C GLU A 197 -23.76 -12.10 5.42
N ILE A 198 -23.92 -11.47 4.25
CA ILE A 198 -22.84 -11.32 3.29
C ILE A 198 -21.77 -10.34 3.79
N MET A 199 -22.17 -9.26 4.49
CA MET A 199 -21.21 -8.31 5.07
C MET A 199 -20.32 -8.97 6.13
N ILE A 200 -20.85 -9.87 6.95
CA ILE A 200 -20.06 -10.67 7.89
C ILE A 200 -19.00 -11.49 7.15
N LYS A 201 -19.38 -12.23 6.10
CA LYS A 201 -18.43 -13.04 5.32
C LYS A 201 -17.31 -12.18 4.71
N LEU A 202 -17.62 -10.96 4.27
CA LEU A 202 -16.62 -10.05 3.70
C LEU A 202 -15.66 -9.50 4.75
N VAL A 203 -16.16 -9.03 5.90
CA VAL A 203 -15.28 -8.49 6.94
C VAL A 203 -14.42 -9.57 7.60
N GLN A 204 -14.87 -10.83 7.56
CA GLN A 204 -14.05 -11.97 7.97
C GLN A 204 -12.84 -12.21 7.06
N GLU A 205 -12.94 -11.86 5.77
CA GLU A 205 -11.84 -11.94 4.80
C GLU A 205 -10.95 -10.68 4.89
N ASN A 206 -11.56 -9.50 5.03
CA ASN A 206 -10.85 -8.22 5.21
C ASN A 206 -11.65 -7.25 6.10
N GLY A 207 -11.20 -7.07 7.34
CA GLY A 207 -11.88 -6.25 8.35
C GLY A 207 -12.04 -4.77 7.95
N MET A 208 -11.18 -4.24 7.07
CA MET A 208 -11.30 -2.84 6.60
C MET A 208 -12.56 -2.58 5.76
N LEU A 209 -13.22 -3.64 5.27
CA LEU A 209 -14.49 -3.55 4.56
C LEU A 209 -15.64 -3.07 5.46
N LEU A 210 -15.46 -3.02 6.78
CA LEU A 210 -16.40 -2.40 7.72
C LEU A 210 -16.68 -0.92 7.36
N SER A 211 -15.74 -0.24 6.70
CA SER A 211 -15.93 1.14 6.21
C SER A 211 -17.11 1.31 5.25
N PHE A 212 -17.43 0.29 4.45
CA PHE A 212 -18.49 0.30 3.44
C PHE A 212 -19.83 -0.22 3.93
N VAL A 213 -19.85 -0.86 5.09
CA VAL A 213 -21.06 -1.37 5.72
C VAL A 213 -22.00 -0.20 6.06
N SER A 214 -23.31 -0.42 5.93
CA SER A 214 -24.34 0.56 6.31
C SER A 214 -24.19 1.06 7.75
N ASP A 215 -24.65 2.28 8.03
CA ASP A 215 -24.52 2.90 9.35
C ASP A 215 -25.29 2.15 10.44
N GLU A 216 -26.40 1.48 10.08
CA GLU A 216 -27.13 0.57 10.97
C GLU A 216 -26.26 -0.63 11.38
N LEU A 217 -25.57 -1.25 10.42
CA LEU A 217 -24.72 -2.41 10.68
C LEU A 217 -23.39 -2.04 11.34
N LYS A 218 -22.89 -0.81 11.20
CA LYS A 218 -21.75 -0.30 12.00
C LYS A 218 -22.06 -0.17 13.50
N LYS A 219 -23.34 -0.26 13.87
CA LYS A 219 -23.84 -0.38 15.26
C LYS A 219 -24.12 -1.83 15.66
N ASP A 220 -24.06 -2.77 14.72
CA ASP A 220 -24.27 -4.18 15.01
C ASP A 220 -22.98 -4.80 15.55
N ARG A 221 -23.07 -5.29 16.79
CA ARG A 221 -21.93 -5.82 17.54
C ARG A 221 -21.26 -7.00 16.83
N ASP A 222 -22.03 -7.87 16.18
CA ASP A 222 -21.53 -9.13 15.63
C ASP A 222 -20.64 -8.89 14.41
N ILE A 223 -21.08 -8.04 13.47
CA ILE A 223 -20.26 -7.71 12.31
C ILE A 223 -19.01 -6.91 12.69
N VAL A 224 -19.13 -5.96 13.64
CA VAL A 224 -17.97 -5.21 14.13
C VAL A 224 -16.96 -6.15 14.79
N LEU A 225 -17.41 -7.08 15.62
CA LEU A 225 -16.51 -8.05 16.26
C LEU A 225 -15.82 -8.97 15.24
N ASN A 226 -16.54 -9.43 14.20
CA ASN A 226 -15.93 -10.21 13.12
C ASN A 226 -14.87 -9.40 12.35
N ALA A 227 -15.15 -8.13 12.05
CA ALA A 227 -14.20 -7.22 11.40
C ALA A 227 -12.95 -6.98 12.26
N VAL A 228 -13.15 -6.72 13.56
CA VAL A 228 -12.09 -6.44 14.52
C VAL A 228 -11.21 -7.67 14.77
N LYS A 229 -11.80 -8.87 14.80
CA LYS A 229 -11.05 -10.15 14.88
C LYS A 229 -10.12 -10.35 13.69
N ASN A 230 -10.52 -9.91 12.50
CA ASN A 230 -9.66 -9.96 11.31
C ASN A 230 -8.61 -8.83 11.31
N ASN A 231 -9.03 -7.59 11.60
CA ASN A 231 -8.16 -6.42 11.64
C ASN A 231 -8.63 -5.42 12.70
N GLY A 232 -7.83 -5.23 13.76
CA GLY A 232 -8.16 -4.33 14.86
C GLY A 232 -8.38 -2.87 14.44
N GLY A 233 -7.76 -2.43 13.34
CA GLY A 233 -7.94 -1.08 12.77
C GLY A 233 -9.34 -0.80 12.25
N SER A 234 -10.12 -1.84 11.95
CA SER A 234 -11.52 -1.69 11.53
C SER A 234 -12.40 -1.02 12.58
N LEU A 235 -12.02 -1.06 13.86
CA LEU A 235 -12.75 -0.41 14.96
C LEU A 235 -12.98 1.10 14.73
N GLU A 236 -12.14 1.76 13.94
CA GLU A 236 -12.30 3.16 13.54
C GLU A 236 -13.65 3.44 12.84
N PHE A 237 -14.22 2.44 12.14
CA PHE A 237 -15.48 2.58 11.39
C PHE A 237 -16.71 2.17 12.20
N ALA A 238 -16.54 1.61 13.40
CA ALA A 238 -17.65 1.24 14.26
C ALA A 238 -18.30 2.48 14.88
N SER A 239 -19.56 2.34 15.30
CA SER A 239 -20.24 3.39 16.08
C SER A 239 -19.51 3.70 17.38
N ASP A 240 -19.67 4.93 17.89
CA ASP A 240 -19.02 5.36 19.13
C ASP A 240 -19.37 4.48 20.33
N GLU A 241 -20.60 3.95 20.39
CA GLU A 241 -21.04 2.99 21.41
C GLU A 241 -20.18 1.71 21.39
N LEU A 242 -19.94 1.14 20.21
CA LEU A 242 -19.13 -0.07 20.08
C LEU A 242 -17.63 0.20 20.21
N ARG A 243 -17.18 1.43 19.94
CA ARG A 243 -15.81 1.87 20.26
C ARG A 243 -15.58 2.01 21.76
N ASN A 244 -16.65 2.13 22.56
CA ASN A 244 -16.65 2.08 24.02
C ASN A 244 -16.86 0.65 24.58
N ASP A 245 -17.20 -0.34 23.74
CA ASP A 245 -17.33 -1.72 24.19
C ASP A 245 -15.93 -2.27 24.55
N LYS A 246 -15.75 -2.56 25.84
CA LYS A 246 -14.48 -3.02 26.39
C LYS A 246 -13.99 -4.33 25.76
N GLU A 247 -14.88 -5.27 25.46
CA GLU A 247 -14.50 -6.56 24.86
C GLU A 247 -14.01 -6.37 23.42
N ILE A 248 -14.73 -5.54 22.64
CA ILE A 248 -14.33 -5.21 21.27
C ILE A 248 -13.00 -4.45 21.27
N ALA A 249 -12.83 -3.49 22.18
CA ALA A 249 -11.58 -2.73 22.30
C ALA A 249 -10.39 -3.63 22.65
N LEU A 250 -10.55 -4.54 23.63
CA LEU A 250 -9.51 -5.52 23.97
C LEU A 250 -9.20 -6.44 22.79
N GLN A 251 -10.22 -6.86 22.03
CA GLN A 251 -10.01 -7.68 20.83
C GLN A 251 -9.27 -6.89 19.74
N ALA A 252 -9.57 -5.60 19.56
CA ALA A 252 -8.87 -4.74 18.62
C ALA A 252 -7.39 -4.61 19.01
N VAL A 253 -7.11 -4.28 20.28
CA VAL A 253 -5.75 -4.17 20.82
C VAL A 253 -4.96 -5.46 20.58
N LYS A 254 -5.55 -6.64 20.79
CA LYS A 254 -4.91 -7.94 20.52
C LYS A 254 -4.55 -8.18 19.05
N GLN A 255 -5.29 -7.60 18.10
CA GLN A 255 -5.05 -7.82 16.67
C GLN A 255 -4.11 -6.77 16.03
N PHE A 256 -3.75 -5.71 16.76
CA PHE A 256 -2.91 -4.60 16.25
C PHE A 256 -1.41 -4.93 16.12
N ILE A 257 -1.01 -6.19 16.26
CA ILE A 257 0.38 -6.69 16.36
C ILE A 257 1.30 -6.30 15.18
N SER A 258 0.78 -5.83 14.03
CA SER A 258 1.56 -5.83 12.78
C SER A 258 1.78 -4.49 12.05
N LEU A 259 1.07 -3.40 12.34
CA LEU A 259 1.03 -2.26 11.40
C LEU A 259 1.11 -0.90 12.09
N LEU A 260 2.28 -0.46 12.57
CA LEU A 260 2.71 0.95 12.76
C LEU A 260 1.69 1.98 13.35
N ARG A 261 0.57 1.52 13.89
CA ARG A 261 -0.61 2.28 14.31
C ARG A 261 -0.91 1.87 15.73
N CYS A 262 -1.14 2.88 16.55
CA CYS A 262 -1.37 2.71 17.97
C CYS A 262 -2.69 1.98 18.25
N ALA A 263 -2.62 0.93 19.07
CA ALA A 263 -3.79 0.19 19.53
C ALA A 263 -4.82 1.07 20.30
N LEU A 264 -4.36 2.13 20.97
CA LEU A 264 -5.20 3.06 21.73
C LEU A 264 -5.74 4.26 20.92
N CYS A 265 -5.24 4.54 19.71
CA CYS A 265 -5.66 5.76 18.99
C CYS A 265 -7.10 5.70 18.47
N ASN A 266 -7.62 4.50 18.22
CA ASN A 266 -8.99 4.29 17.73
C ASN A 266 -9.99 3.98 18.85
N VAL A 267 -9.49 3.63 20.03
CA VAL A 267 -10.27 3.43 21.26
C VAL A 267 -10.70 4.78 21.83
N SER A 268 -11.86 4.82 22.47
CA SER A 268 -12.44 6.04 23.05
C SER A 268 -11.63 6.62 24.22
N SER A 269 -11.93 7.88 24.54
CA SER A 269 -11.31 8.60 25.66
C SER A 269 -11.60 7.96 27.02
N GLU A 270 -12.79 7.37 27.20
CA GLU A 270 -13.16 6.64 28.42
C GLU A 270 -12.31 5.38 28.61
N LEU A 271 -12.14 4.58 27.57
CA LEU A 271 -11.35 3.35 27.63
C LEU A 271 -9.83 3.61 27.70
N ARG A 272 -9.35 4.80 27.28
CA ARG A 272 -7.96 5.26 27.55
C ARG A 272 -7.70 5.58 29.03
N ARG A 273 -8.73 5.54 29.88
CA ARG A 273 -8.66 5.60 31.34
C ARG A 273 -8.85 4.23 32.01
N ASP A 274 -9.25 3.21 31.24
CA ASP A 274 -9.36 1.85 31.76
C ASP A 274 -7.96 1.22 31.84
N LYS A 275 -7.53 0.94 33.08
CA LYS A 275 -6.19 0.40 33.36
C LYS A 275 -5.94 -0.94 32.67
N GLU A 276 -6.94 -1.81 32.53
CA GLU A 276 -6.78 -3.13 31.92
C GLU A 276 -6.57 -3.01 30.41
N VAL A 277 -7.36 -2.17 29.74
CA VAL A 277 -7.21 -1.88 28.31
C VAL A 277 -5.83 -1.29 28.02
N VAL A 278 -5.41 -0.32 28.83
CA VAL A 278 -4.10 0.32 28.67
C VAL A 278 -2.97 -0.65 28.96
N LEU A 279 -3.04 -1.48 30.01
CA LEU A 279 -2.03 -2.51 30.29
C LEU A 279 -1.86 -3.49 29.12
N ASN A 280 -2.97 -3.97 28.54
CA ASN A 280 -2.92 -4.84 27.36
C ASN A 280 -2.29 -4.16 26.14
N ALA A 281 -2.47 -2.84 25.98
CA ALA A 281 -1.87 -2.09 24.88
C ALA A 281 -0.37 -1.86 25.10
N VAL A 282 0.04 -1.37 26.27
CA VAL A 282 1.46 -1.01 26.53
C VAL A 282 2.38 -2.22 26.64
N THR A 283 1.83 -3.39 27.01
CA THR A 283 2.58 -4.66 27.01
C THR A 283 2.88 -5.19 25.62
N GLN A 284 2.12 -4.75 24.60
CA GLN A 284 2.38 -5.10 23.20
C GLN A 284 3.19 -4.01 22.50
N ASP A 285 2.90 -2.74 22.79
CA ASP A 285 3.59 -1.57 22.25
C ASP A 285 3.74 -0.50 23.32
N GLY A 286 4.94 -0.38 23.91
CA GLY A 286 5.22 0.61 24.95
C GLY A 286 5.00 2.07 24.51
N PHE A 287 5.05 2.36 23.20
CA PHE A 287 4.75 3.69 22.66
C PHE A 287 3.28 4.10 22.85
N SER A 288 2.39 3.13 23.06
CA SER A 288 0.96 3.38 23.30
C SER A 288 0.69 4.16 24.60
N LEU A 289 1.64 4.23 25.53
CA LEU A 289 1.52 5.02 26.77
C LEU A 289 1.17 6.49 26.50
N GLN A 290 1.62 7.08 25.39
CA GLN A 290 1.34 8.48 25.05
C GLN A 290 -0.16 8.82 24.92
N TYR A 291 -0.98 7.83 24.55
CA TYR A 291 -2.42 8.00 24.36
C TYR A 291 -3.22 7.73 25.63
N SER A 292 -2.57 7.22 26.67
CA SER A 292 -3.21 7.01 27.97
C SER A 292 -3.54 8.34 28.64
N SER A 293 -4.51 8.31 29.54
CA SER A 293 -4.82 9.45 30.40
C SER A 293 -3.64 9.83 31.31
N ASP A 294 -3.62 11.09 31.76
CA ASP A 294 -2.57 11.57 32.67
C ASP A 294 -2.55 10.81 34.01
N GLU A 295 -3.71 10.34 34.46
CA GLU A 295 -3.86 9.45 35.62
C GLU A 295 -3.05 8.16 35.44
N LEU A 296 -3.18 7.49 34.28
CA LEU A 296 -2.46 6.24 33.98
C LEU A 296 -1.00 6.46 33.57
N LYS A 297 -0.64 7.63 33.01
CA LYS A 297 0.77 8.04 32.84
C LYS A 297 1.48 8.29 34.18
N ASN A 298 0.73 8.40 35.27
CA ASN A 298 1.23 8.47 36.63
C ASN A 298 1.00 7.15 37.42
N ASP A 299 0.45 6.12 36.80
CA ASP A 299 0.32 4.79 37.41
C ASP A 299 1.63 4.01 37.20
N LYS A 300 2.31 3.69 38.30
CA LYS A 300 3.63 3.05 38.27
C LYS A 300 3.60 1.68 37.58
N GLU A 301 2.54 0.89 37.73
CA GLU A 301 2.44 -0.43 37.11
C GLU A 301 2.31 -0.32 35.59
N VAL A 302 1.47 0.60 35.12
CA VAL A 302 1.28 0.87 33.69
C VAL A 302 2.57 1.36 33.05
N VAL A 303 3.25 2.32 33.70
CA VAL A 303 4.51 2.86 33.17
C VAL A 303 5.61 1.81 33.19
N LEU A 304 5.73 0.99 34.25
CA LEU A 304 6.70 -0.12 34.29
C LEU A 304 6.47 -1.12 33.15
N ALA A 305 5.22 -1.48 32.88
CA ALA A 305 4.89 -2.35 31.75
C ALA A 305 5.32 -1.71 30.41
N ALA A 306 5.06 -0.42 30.22
CA ALA A 306 5.44 0.30 28.99
C ALA A 306 6.96 0.39 28.80
N VAL A 307 7.72 0.78 29.83
CA VAL A 307 9.18 0.97 29.71
C VAL A 307 9.95 -0.34 29.61
N ARG A 308 9.41 -1.45 30.14
CA ARG A 308 9.98 -2.79 29.93
C ARG A 308 9.83 -3.27 28.49
N GLN A 309 8.80 -2.81 27.80
CA GLN A 309 8.56 -3.14 26.40
C GLN A 309 9.27 -2.15 25.45
N TYR A 310 9.39 -0.88 25.84
CA TYR A 310 10.08 0.16 25.10
C TYR A 310 10.56 1.26 26.05
N GLY A 311 11.83 1.26 26.43
CA GLY A 311 12.46 2.15 27.41
C GLY A 311 12.19 3.64 27.16
N PRO A 312 12.29 4.15 25.91
CA PRO A 312 11.96 5.55 25.61
C PRO A 312 10.48 5.93 25.85
N ALA A 313 9.59 4.97 26.13
CA ALA A 313 8.23 5.26 26.61
C ALA A 313 8.23 6.11 27.89
N LEU A 314 9.34 6.12 28.65
CA LEU A 314 9.55 7.00 29.80
C LEU A 314 9.26 8.48 29.47
N LYS A 315 9.46 8.92 28.22
CA LYS A 315 9.10 10.25 27.72
C LYS A 315 7.66 10.64 28.05
N PHE A 316 6.73 9.68 28.02
CA PHE A 316 5.30 9.90 28.22
C PHE A 316 4.84 9.75 29.66
N ALA A 317 5.69 9.24 30.56
CA ALA A 317 5.39 9.15 31.97
C ALA A 317 5.28 10.53 32.63
N SER A 318 4.60 10.57 33.77
CA SER A 318 4.52 11.78 34.60
C SER A 318 5.91 12.20 35.10
N ASN A 319 6.06 13.48 35.46
CA ASN A 319 7.32 13.97 36.06
C ASN A 319 7.66 13.27 37.38
N VAL A 320 6.64 12.77 38.10
CA VAL A 320 6.84 12.00 39.33
C VAL A 320 7.54 10.67 39.01
N LEU A 321 7.07 9.95 38.00
CA LEU A 321 7.65 8.66 37.61
C LEU A 321 8.95 8.79 36.83
N LYS A 322 9.19 9.90 36.12
CA LYS A 322 10.52 10.25 35.58
C LYS A 322 11.57 10.52 36.66
N ASN A 323 11.13 10.70 37.91
CA ASN A 323 11.98 10.82 39.09
C ASN A 323 11.89 9.59 40.02
N ASP A 324 11.13 8.56 39.63
CA ASP A 324 11.10 7.30 40.36
C ASP A 324 12.29 6.45 39.92
N ARG A 325 13.19 6.19 40.87
CA ARG A 325 14.44 5.47 40.62
C ARG A 325 14.24 4.09 40.00
N GLU A 326 13.23 3.34 40.44
CA GLU A 326 12.94 2.01 39.93
C GLU A 326 12.46 2.07 38.49
N VAL A 327 11.53 2.98 38.19
CA VAL A 327 10.99 3.17 36.84
C VAL A 327 12.08 3.56 35.86
N VAL A 328 12.92 4.54 36.23
CA VAL A 328 14.01 5.01 35.36
C VAL A 328 15.05 3.90 35.15
N LEU A 329 15.43 3.18 36.20
CA LEU A 329 16.40 2.10 36.07
C LEU A 329 15.89 0.97 35.15
N GLU A 330 14.61 0.59 35.26
CA GLU A 330 14.01 -0.40 34.37
C GLU A 330 13.95 0.11 32.91
N ALA A 331 13.60 1.38 32.69
CA ALA A 331 13.60 1.98 31.36
C ALA A 331 15.00 2.00 30.71
N VAL A 332 16.01 2.34 31.51
CA VAL A 332 17.41 2.41 31.10
C VAL A 332 17.99 1.03 30.80
N ARG A 333 17.59 0.00 31.56
CA ARG A 333 17.97 -1.40 31.30
C ARG A 333 17.44 -1.92 29.98
N GLU A 334 16.26 -1.46 29.56
CA GLU A 334 15.72 -1.78 28.24
C GLU A 334 16.46 -1.00 27.14
N SER A 335 16.59 0.33 27.31
CA SER A 335 17.33 1.18 26.36
C SER A 335 18.01 2.34 27.08
N GLY A 336 19.34 2.46 26.93
CA GLY A 336 20.11 3.55 27.54
C GLY A 336 19.67 4.94 27.07
N PHE A 337 19.01 5.05 25.91
CA PHE A 337 18.40 6.31 25.44
C PHE A 337 17.27 6.81 26.34
N ALA A 338 16.68 5.96 27.19
CA ALA A 338 15.67 6.38 28.16
C ALA A 338 16.22 7.42 29.16
N LEU A 339 17.54 7.47 29.38
CA LEU A 339 18.19 8.44 30.26
C LEU A 339 17.85 9.90 29.88
N ASP A 340 17.69 10.21 28.59
CA ASP A 340 17.33 11.56 28.12
C ASP A 340 16.03 12.07 28.76
N PHE A 341 15.07 11.16 28.97
CA PHE A 341 13.73 11.46 29.49
C PHE A 341 13.62 11.40 31.00
N ALA A 342 14.68 10.93 31.69
CA ALA A 342 14.73 10.93 33.13
C ALA A 342 14.85 12.36 33.68
N SER A 343 14.46 12.55 34.95
CA SER A 343 14.67 13.84 35.61
C SER A 343 16.15 14.16 35.82
N GLU A 344 16.48 15.44 35.99
CA GLU A 344 17.85 15.89 36.30
C GLU A 344 18.44 15.30 37.59
N MET A 345 17.58 14.85 38.53
CA MET A 345 18.02 14.14 39.73
C MET A 345 18.45 12.71 39.40
N MET A 346 17.71 12.02 38.53
CA MET A 346 18.04 10.66 38.09
C MET A 346 19.23 10.63 37.13
N LYS A 347 19.41 11.67 36.32
CA LYS A 347 20.60 11.85 35.48
C LYS A 347 21.90 12.06 36.28
N ARG A 348 21.79 12.35 37.59
CA ARG A 348 22.95 12.42 38.51
C ARG A 348 23.14 11.15 39.34
N ASP A 349 22.23 10.18 39.25
CA ASP A 349 22.42 8.88 39.89
C ASP A 349 23.47 8.09 39.10
N ARG A 350 24.67 7.98 39.67
CA ARG A 350 25.83 7.31 39.06
C ARG A 350 25.51 5.90 38.59
N GLU A 351 24.70 5.15 39.34
CA GLU A 351 24.35 3.77 38.98
C GLU A 351 23.44 3.74 37.74
N ILE A 352 22.42 4.60 37.70
CA ILE A 352 21.51 4.72 36.54
C ILE A 352 22.30 5.13 35.30
N VAL A 353 23.17 6.12 35.41
CA VAL A 353 23.96 6.61 34.29
C VAL A 353 24.91 5.52 33.77
N LEU A 354 25.63 4.84 34.67
CA LEU A 354 26.50 3.73 34.28
C LEU A 354 25.73 2.62 33.58
N GLU A 355 24.54 2.29 34.08
CA GLU A 355 23.68 1.29 33.43
C GLU A 355 23.24 1.76 32.04
N ALA A 356 22.89 3.03 31.85
CA ALA A 356 22.53 3.58 30.54
C ALA A 356 23.67 3.45 29.53
N ILE A 357 24.89 3.80 29.95
CA ILE A 357 26.06 3.74 29.09
C ILE A 357 26.40 2.29 28.73
N LYS A 358 26.29 1.36 29.69
CA LYS A 358 26.47 -0.08 29.42
C LYS A 358 25.50 -0.60 28.36
N GLN A 359 24.22 -0.24 28.46
CA GLN A 359 23.21 -0.70 27.50
C GLN A 359 23.36 -0.01 26.15
N THR A 360 23.68 1.28 26.14
CA THR A 360 23.81 2.07 24.92
C THR A 360 24.90 3.11 25.09
N PRO A 361 26.12 2.90 24.54
CA PRO A 361 27.25 3.82 24.72
C PRO A 361 26.97 5.27 24.32
N LEU A 362 26.16 5.48 23.27
CA LEU A 362 25.77 6.82 22.83
C LEU A 362 24.88 7.59 23.83
N SER A 363 24.40 6.94 24.90
CA SER A 363 23.66 7.60 25.98
C SER A 363 24.55 8.53 26.82
N VAL A 364 25.87 8.43 26.69
CA VAL A 364 26.83 9.36 27.32
C VAL A 364 26.56 10.83 26.98
N ASN A 365 25.94 11.10 25.82
CA ASN A 365 25.54 12.44 25.40
C ASN A 365 24.45 13.07 26.27
N TYR A 366 23.72 12.28 27.06
CA TYR A 366 22.69 12.77 27.99
C TYR A 366 23.19 12.91 29.43
N VAL A 367 24.48 12.63 29.66
CA VAL A 367 25.09 12.70 30.99
C VAL A 367 25.38 14.16 31.34
N PRO A 368 24.99 14.61 32.54
CA PRO A 368 25.32 15.95 33.01
C PRO A 368 26.82 16.25 33.01
N HIS A 369 27.18 17.48 32.63
CA HIS A 369 28.59 17.92 32.53
C HIS A 369 29.38 17.78 33.83
N ASP A 370 28.75 17.89 35.00
CA ASP A 370 29.38 17.69 36.30
C ASP A 370 29.93 16.27 36.47
N LEU A 371 29.19 15.24 36.02
CA LEU A 371 29.67 13.85 36.02
C LEU A 371 30.75 13.62 34.97
N LEU A 372 30.64 14.25 33.79
CA LEU A 372 31.68 14.17 32.75
C LEU A 372 33.00 14.85 33.16
N ASN A 373 32.98 15.73 34.17
CA ASN A 373 34.20 16.31 34.75
C ASN A 373 34.81 15.45 35.87
N ASP A 374 34.16 14.36 36.31
CA ASP A 374 34.71 13.44 37.30
C ASP A 374 35.57 12.38 36.60
N LYS A 375 36.89 12.51 36.72
CA LYS A 375 37.86 11.54 36.19
C LYS A 375 37.60 10.12 36.68
N GLN A 376 37.22 9.94 37.94
CA GLN A 376 36.97 8.61 38.50
C GLN A 376 35.72 7.97 37.89
N PHE A 377 34.70 8.79 37.63
CA PHE A 377 33.51 8.35 36.90
C PHE A 377 33.86 7.96 35.46
N LEU A 378 34.60 8.80 34.74
CA LEU A 378 35.02 8.49 33.38
C LEU A 378 35.85 7.20 33.31
N LEU A 379 36.75 6.95 34.27
CA LEU A 379 37.50 5.69 34.37
C LEU A 379 36.60 4.46 34.62
N GLU A 380 35.44 4.63 35.24
CA GLU A 380 34.44 3.56 35.33
C GLU A 380 33.73 3.34 33.99
N VAL A 381 33.41 4.41 33.28
CA VAL A 381 32.80 4.37 31.94
C VAL A 381 33.72 3.69 30.91
N VAL A 382 35.04 3.96 30.96
CA VAL A 382 36.08 3.33 30.13
C VAL A 382 35.94 1.80 30.09
N LYS A 383 35.53 1.17 31.20
CA LYS A 383 35.42 -0.29 31.31
C LYS A 383 34.30 -0.89 30.45
N TYR A 384 33.29 -0.09 30.12
CA TYR A 384 32.09 -0.53 29.41
C TYR A 384 31.99 0.03 27.99
N GLU A 385 32.64 1.16 27.73
CA GLU A 385 32.65 1.79 26.41
C GLU A 385 33.71 1.22 25.47
N ARG A 386 33.48 1.40 24.17
CA ARG A 386 34.43 0.97 23.14
C ARG A 386 35.07 2.10 22.34
N GLN A 387 34.45 3.28 22.14
CA GLN A 387 34.95 4.27 21.16
C GLN A 387 34.52 5.74 21.34
N TYR A 388 33.75 6.13 22.37
CA TYR A 388 33.10 7.46 22.40
C TYR A 388 33.50 8.36 23.57
N LEU A 389 34.14 7.82 24.61
CA LEU A 389 34.48 8.55 25.82
C LEU A 389 35.25 9.87 25.59
N LEU A 390 36.24 9.86 24.68
CA LEU A 390 37.04 11.06 24.42
C LEU A 390 36.26 12.15 23.66
N ASP A 391 35.21 11.78 22.93
CA ASP A 391 34.37 12.74 22.22
C ASP A 391 33.47 13.53 23.20
N CYS A 392 33.12 12.93 24.33
CA CYS A 392 32.25 13.52 25.35
C CYS A 392 32.98 14.03 26.60
N ALA A 393 34.23 13.62 26.83
CA ALA A 393 35.05 14.14 27.91
C ALA A 393 35.45 15.63 27.68
N PRO A 394 35.51 16.46 28.74
CA PRO A 394 36.09 17.79 28.68
C PRO A 394 37.51 17.76 28.11
N LYS A 395 37.91 18.79 27.36
CA LYS A 395 39.24 18.86 26.73
C LYS A 395 40.35 18.73 27.78
N GLU A 396 40.17 19.32 28.95
CA GLU A 396 41.12 19.27 30.05
C GLU A 396 41.42 17.82 30.49
N ILE A 397 40.43 16.92 30.44
CA ILE A 397 40.58 15.50 30.78
C ILE A 397 41.05 14.69 29.56
N ALA A 398 40.52 14.99 28.37
CA ALA A 398 40.87 14.30 27.14
C ALA A 398 42.35 14.47 26.71
N PHE A 399 43.03 15.52 27.21
CA PHE A 399 44.46 15.75 27.04
C PHE A 399 45.28 15.53 28.33
N ASP A 400 44.65 15.01 29.39
CA ASP A 400 45.35 14.69 30.64
C ASP A 400 46.08 13.36 30.51
N LYS A 401 47.41 13.42 30.48
CA LYS A 401 48.27 12.26 30.29
C LYS A 401 48.13 11.19 31.39
N GLU A 402 47.93 11.59 32.64
CA GLU A 402 47.75 10.63 33.75
C GLU A 402 46.43 9.88 33.60
N PHE A 403 45.36 10.60 33.26
CA PHE A 403 44.06 9.99 32.98
C PHE A 403 44.13 9.03 31.77
N LEU A 404 44.76 9.46 30.67
CA LEU A 404 44.89 8.66 29.46
C LEU A 404 45.66 7.36 29.71
N LEU A 405 46.76 7.40 30.47
CA LEU A 405 47.50 6.20 30.87
C LEU A 405 46.61 5.22 31.65
N GLN A 406 45.88 5.72 32.65
CA GLN A 406 44.97 4.88 33.45
C GLN A 406 43.84 4.30 32.59
N ALA A 407 43.27 5.08 31.68
CA ALA A 407 42.21 4.64 30.79
C ALA A 407 42.70 3.59 29.78
N ILE A 408 43.92 3.73 29.24
CA ILE A 408 44.57 2.75 28.37
C ILE A 408 44.79 1.42 29.09
N ILE A 409 45.25 1.47 30.35
CA ILE A 409 45.44 0.27 31.17
C ILE A 409 44.11 -0.47 31.39
N LEU A 410 43.02 0.28 31.61
CA LEU A 410 41.70 -0.28 31.87
C LEU A 410 41.04 -0.85 30.61
N ASN A 411 41.13 -0.16 29.48
CA ASN A 411 40.55 -0.58 28.20
C ASN A 411 41.23 0.15 27.03
N CYS A 412 42.38 -0.37 26.58
CA CYS A 412 43.20 0.25 25.54
C CYS A 412 42.42 0.65 24.28
N LEU A 413 41.57 -0.23 23.75
CA LEU A 413 40.83 0.02 22.50
C LEU A 413 39.69 1.05 22.65
N SER A 414 39.33 1.43 23.88
CA SER A 414 38.39 2.55 24.13
C SER A 414 39.01 3.92 23.93
N ILE A 415 40.33 4.00 24.06
CA ILE A 415 41.13 5.23 23.94
C ILE A 415 41.86 5.26 22.59
N ILE A 416 42.39 4.12 22.14
CA ILE A 416 43.11 3.98 20.87
C ILE A 416 42.19 3.38 19.79
N SER A 417 41.85 4.21 18.81
CA SER A 417 40.92 3.91 17.74
C SER A 417 41.24 4.74 16.49
N PRO A 418 40.60 4.47 15.33
CA PRO A 418 40.74 5.31 14.14
C PRO A 418 40.34 6.78 14.33
N ARG A 419 39.66 7.12 15.44
CA ARG A 419 39.20 8.47 15.76
C ARG A 419 40.05 9.16 16.82
N SER A 420 41.06 8.48 17.37
CA SER A 420 41.95 9.06 18.37
C SER A 420 42.64 10.29 17.83
N ASN A 421 42.80 11.30 18.67
CA ASN A 421 43.46 12.54 18.27
C ASN A 421 44.98 12.33 18.08
N ASP A 422 45.60 13.17 17.24
CA ASP A 422 47.04 13.07 16.92
C ASP A 422 47.94 13.17 18.15
N TYR A 423 47.48 13.86 19.21
CA TYR A 423 48.22 13.98 20.48
C TYR A 423 48.46 12.60 21.12
N ILE A 424 47.44 11.75 21.18
CA ILE A 424 47.57 10.40 21.77
C ILE A 424 48.48 9.52 20.89
N LEU A 425 48.31 9.60 19.56
CA LEU A 425 49.03 8.73 18.61
C LEU A 425 50.51 9.11 18.42
N SER A 426 50.90 10.33 18.82
CA SER A 426 52.27 10.85 18.73
C SER A 426 53.00 10.90 20.08
N ASP A 427 52.33 10.65 21.21
CA ASP A 427 52.99 10.50 22.51
C ASP A 427 53.54 9.08 22.67
N LYS A 428 54.87 8.95 22.67
CA LYS A 428 55.57 7.66 22.75
C LYS A 428 55.22 6.88 24.04
N GLU A 429 54.98 7.55 25.16
CA GLU A 429 54.67 6.88 26.42
C GLU A 429 53.25 6.31 26.42
N LEU A 430 52.27 7.07 25.91
CA LEU A 430 50.90 6.59 25.72
C LEU A 430 50.85 5.41 24.75
N MET A 431 51.60 5.48 23.64
CA MET A 431 51.64 4.41 22.64
C MET A 431 52.38 3.15 23.15
N LEU A 432 53.48 3.31 23.90
CA LEU A 432 54.14 2.18 24.56
C LEU A 432 53.20 1.46 25.51
N GLU A 433 52.47 2.19 26.34
CA GLU A 433 51.51 1.58 27.28
C GLU A 433 50.34 0.93 26.54
N ALA A 434 49.84 1.56 25.48
CA ALA A 434 48.77 1.01 24.65
C ALA A 434 49.15 -0.31 23.99
N VAL A 435 50.35 -0.40 23.40
CA VAL A 435 50.87 -1.62 22.77
C VAL A 435 51.10 -2.72 23.81
N LYS A 436 51.67 -2.39 24.98
CA LYS A 436 51.84 -3.35 26.08
C LYS A 436 50.51 -3.95 26.53
N ASN A 437 49.46 -3.13 26.62
CA ASN A 437 48.13 -3.58 27.01
C ASN A 437 47.42 -4.35 25.89
N ASN A 438 47.60 -3.92 24.63
CA ASN A 438 47.03 -4.56 23.45
C ASN A 438 47.88 -4.28 22.20
N GLY A 439 48.64 -5.28 21.72
CA GLY A 439 49.52 -5.13 20.56
C GLY A 439 48.83 -4.67 19.27
N TYR A 440 47.50 -4.81 19.16
CA TYR A 440 46.74 -4.26 18.02
C TYR A 440 46.77 -2.72 17.97
N ALA A 441 47.04 -2.04 19.09
CA ALA A 441 47.14 -0.59 19.17
C ALA A 441 48.24 -0.02 18.25
N LEU A 442 49.29 -0.78 17.96
CA LEU A 442 50.40 -0.37 17.08
C LEU A 442 49.91 0.03 15.68
N LYS A 443 48.84 -0.62 15.18
CA LYS A 443 48.23 -0.32 13.88
C LYS A 443 47.75 1.14 13.78
N TYR A 444 47.42 1.76 14.90
CA TYR A 444 46.90 3.13 14.95
C TYR A 444 47.99 4.17 15.23
N ALA A 445 49.21 3.74 15.56
CA ALA A 445 50.34 4.64 15.78
C ALA A 445 50.68 5.42 14.49
N ILE A 446 51.32 6.59 14.64
CA ILE A 446 51.91 7.31 13.50
C ILE A 446 53.01 6.48 12.82
N GLU A 447 53.28 6.71 11.54
CA GLU A 447 54.23 5.92 10.72
C GLU A 447 55.63 5.78 11.35
N GLU A 448 56.09 6.80 12.07
CA GLU A 448 57.36 6.79 12.81
C GLU A 448 57.41 5.69 13.88
N PHE A 449 56.30 5.47 14.57
CA PHE A 449 56.17 4.51 15.67
C PHE A 449 55.81 3.10 15.22
N GLN A 450 55.20 2.95 14.03
CA GLN A 450 54.91 1.63 13.46
C GLN A 450 56.17 0.84 13.11
N ASN A 451 57.30 1.52 12.91
CA ASN A 451 58.60 0.92 12.59
C ASN A 451 59.61 1.03 13.76
N ASP A 452 59.17 1.49 14.93
CA ASP A 452 60.03 1.59 16.12
C ASP A 452 60.12 0.22 16.79
N THR A 453 61.33 -0.35 16.78
CA THR A 453 61.62 -1.66 17.39
C THR A 453 61.31 -1.74 18.89
N GLU A 454 61.23 -0.60 19.60
CA GLU A 454 60.81 -0.56 21.01
C GLU A 454 59.30 -0.77 21.19
N LEU A 455 58.50 -0.60 20.14
CA LEU A 455 57.06 -0.76 20.11
C LEU A 455 56.60 -2.09 19.46
N GLU A 456 57.51 -2.93 18.96
CA GLU A 456 57.21 -4.26 18.40
C GLU A 456 57.15 -5.37 19.49
N ILE A 457 56.55 -5.08 20.65
CA ILE A 457 56.54 -5.95 21.85
C ILE A 457 55.75 -7.25 21.65
#